data_AF-A0ABD2KWF0-F1
#
_entry.id   AF-A0ABD2KWF0-F1
#
_cell.length_a   1.000
_cell.length_b   1.000
_cell.length_c   1.000
_cell.angle_alpha   90.00
_cell.angle_beta   90.00
_cell.angle_gamma   90.00
#
_symmetry.space_group_name_H-M   'P 1'
#
loop_
_entity.id
_entity.type
_entity.pdbx_description
1 polymer ?
#
loop_
_entity_poly.entity_id
_entity_poly.type
_entity_poly.pdbx_seq_one_letter_code
_entity_poly.pdbx_strand_id
1 'polypeptide(L)'
;MAPPKRLFKSEYANEFQGITKSKAGDEFLHCIPCNFDISLLSTGKTAIPHHLKTENTRKQRKLQILQRQSRPSCQAHQHHPIWTVKQQQRRAFGHTTLRVMRRVLNQLIVEFWHRLTLPQVRATNPKMQVKVKMLSDGCRPQFVANLHDGRQVVFKTDGFQLPDLLMRLNRLLGLPARQNGPRQSDPDPLRGEPDEALQQRIPEAQMEAHFRALAKKRKPIDFLS
;
A
#
# COMPACT_ATOMS: atom_id res chain seq x y z
N MET A 1 -30.88 -19.72 -39.46
CA MET A 1 -30.82 -18.65 -38.43
C MET A 1 -32.11 -18.69 -37.65
N ALA A 2 -32.06 -18.85 -36.32
CA ALA A 2 -33.26 -18.82 -35.50
C ALA A 2 -33.82 -17.38 -35.44
N PRO A 3 -35.16 -17.20 -35.49
CA PRO A 3 -35.75 -15.87 -35.36
C PRO A 3 -35.43 -15.28 -33.98
N PRO A 4 -35.21 -13.95 -33.88
CA PRO A 4 -34.90 -13.30 -32.62
C PRO A 4 -36.06 -13.46 -31.63
N LYS A 5 -35.76 -13.99 -30.44
CA LYS A 5 -36.73 -14.17 -29.36
C LYS A 5 -37.25 -12.80 -28.91
N ARG A 6 -38.56 -12.58 -29.01
CA ARG A 6 -39.19 -11.35 -28.48
C ARG A 6 -39.19 -11.44 -26.95
N LEU A 7 -38.45 -10.55 -26.31
CA LEU A 7 -38.39 -10.45 -24.86
C LEU A 7 -39.55 -9.59 -24.34
N PHE A 8 -40.06 -9.92 -23.15
CA PHE A 8 -41.08 -9.13 -22.47
C PHE A 8 -40.49 -7.82 -21.92
N LYS A 9 -41.33 -6.78 -21.76
CA LYS A 9 -40.88 -5.46 -21.27
C LYS A 9 -40.15 -5.54 -19.93
N SER A 10 -40.59 -6.42 -19.05
CA SER A 10 -40.00 -6.69 -17.75
C SER A 10 -38.62 -7.35 -17.81
N GLU A 11 -38.26 -7.99 -18.92
CA GLU A 11 -36.99 -8.70 -19.09
C GLU A 11 -35.85 -7.75 -19.50
N TYR A 12 -36.17 -6.55 -20.00
CA TYR A 12 -35.17 -5.55 -20.38
C TYR A 12 -34.31 -5.07 -19.20
N ALA A 13 -34.79 -5.19 -17.96
CA ALA A 13 -34.00 -4.86 -16.78
C ALA A 13 -32.68 -5.66 -16.71
N ASN A 14 -32.70 -6.92 -17.17
CA ASN A 14 -31.56 -7.81 -17.08
C ASN A 14 -30.45 -7.47 -18.08
N GLU A 15 -30.77 -6.71 -19.13
CA GLU A 15 -29.79 -6.28 -20.15
C GLU A 15 -28.90 -5.11 -19.66
N PHE A 16 -29.33 -4.37 -18.62
CA PHE A 16 -28.66 -3.14 -18.19
C PHE A 16 -28.22 -3.16 -16.71
N GLN A 17 -26.91 -3.04 -16.49
CA GLN A 17 -26.36 -2.96 -15.12
C GLN A 17 -26.86 -1.70 -14.38
N GLY A 18 -27.38 -1.91 -13.17
CA GLY A 18 -27.88 -0.84 -12.31
C GLY A 18 -29.33 -0.44 -12.55
N ILE A 19 -30.08 -1.21 -13.33
CA ILE A 19 -31.52 -1.07 -13.50
C ILE A 19 -32.20 -2.30 -12.90
N THR A 20 -33.29 -2.07 -12.17
CA THR A 20 -34.08 -3.12 -11.50
C THR A 20 -35.55 -2.93 -11.78
N LYS A 21 -36.37 -3.96 -11.51
CA LYS A 21 -37.83 -3.82 -11.60
C LYS A 21 -38.30 -2.78 -10.57
N SER A 22 -39.14 -1.83 -10.98
CA SER A 22 -39.72 -0.88 -10.03
C SER A 22 -40.79 -1.58 -9.17
N LYS A 23 -41.01 -1.03 -7.97
CA LYS A 23 -42.14 -1.40 -7.12
C LYS A 23 -43.47 -0.82 -7.64
N ALA A 24 -43.41 0.17 -8.54
CA ALA A 24 -44.58 0.84 -9.12
C ALA A 24 -45.30 0.00 -10.21
N GLY A 25 -44.74 -1.15 -10.60
CA GLY A 25 -45.35 -2.07 -11.57
C GLY A 25 -44.40 -2.47 -12.71
N ASP A 26 -44.83 -3.42 -13.55
CA ASP A 26 -44.03 -3.99 -14.65
C ASP A 26 -43.77 -3.00 -15.81
N GLU A 27 -44.47 -1.87 -15.81
CA GLU A 27 -44.31 -0.80 -16.79
C GLU A 27 -43.18 0.18 -16.42
N PHE A 28 -42.60 0.04 -15.23
CA PHE A 28 -41.57 0.92 -14.71
C PHE A 28 -40.29 0.16 -14.35
N LEU A 29 -39.16 0.76 -14.69
CA LEU A 29 -37.84 0.28 -14.29
C LEU A 29 -37.17 1.27 -13.35
N HIS A 30 -36.63 0.79 -12.24
CA HIS A 30 -35.94 1.63 -11.27
C HIS A 30 -34.45 1.75 -11.61
N CYS A 31 -33.97 2.98 -11.82
CA CYS A 31 -32.55 3.29 -11.94
C CYS A 31 -31.91 3.39 -10.54
N ILE A 32 -31.08 2.41 -10.15
CA ILE A 32 -30.37 2.43 -8.85
C ILE A 32 -29.43 3.66 -8.73
N PRO A 33 -28.62 4.01 -9.74
CA PRO A 33 -27.76 5.20 -9.66
C PRO A 33 -28.53 6.51 -9.43
N CYS A 34 -29.74 6.59 -10.00
CA CYS A 34 -30.51 7.82 -10.09
C CYS A 34 -31.58 7.94 -9.01
N ASN A 35 -31.96 6.80 -8.42
CA ASN A 35 -33.15 6.61 -7.60
C ASN A 35 -34.43 7.14 -8.29
N PHE A 36 -34.60 6.82 -9.58
CA PHE A 36 -35.70 7.31 -10.41
C PHE A 36 -36.34 6.18 -11.21
N ASP A 37 -37.67 6.25 -11.40
CA ASP A 37 -38.44 5.27 -12.13
C ASP A 37 -38.63 5.66 -13.60
N ILE A 38 -38.18 4.80 -14.50
CA ILE A 38 -38.20 4.96 -15.94
C ILE A 38 -39.47 4.29 -16.46
N SER A 39 -40.40 5.07 -17.03
CA SER A 39 -41.58 4.52 -17.69
C SER A 39 -41.23 3.87 -19.03
N LEU A 40 -41.72 2.65 -19.25
CA LEU A 40 -41.62 1.89 -20.50
C LEU A 40 -42.85 2.07 -21.40
N LEU A 41 -43.81 2.93 -21.00
CA LEU A 41 -45.10 3.09 -21.69
C LEU A 41 -44.95 3.71 -23.09
N SER A 42 -44.12 4.76 -23.23
CA SER A 42 -44.06 5.55 -24.47
C SER A 42 -42.93 5.17 -25.43
N THR A 43 -41.81 4.64 -24.92
CA THR A 43 -40.57 4.50 -25.70
C THR A 43 -39.96 3.09 -25.65
N GLY A 44 -40.55 2.16 -24.90
CA GLY A 44 -40.07 0.77 -24.82
C GLY A 44 -38.58 0.69 -24.46
N LYS A 45 -37.79 -0.07 -25.25
CA LYS A 45 -36.35 -0.27 -24.99
C LYS A 45 -35.52 1.02 -25.05
N THR A 46 -35.93 2.04 -25.82
CA THR A 46 -35.11 3.25 -26.03
C THR A 46 -35.17 4.23 -24.85
N ALA A 47 -36.14 4.06 -23.95
CA ALA A 47 -36.28 4.83 -22.71
C ALA A 47 -35.02 4.72 -21.83
N ILE A 48 -34.46 3.51 -21.74
CA ILE A 48 -33.31 3.17 -20.91
C ILE A 48 -32.02 3.91 -21.35
N PRO A 49 -31.54 3.76 -22.61
CA PRO A 49 -30.34 4.46 -23.06
C PRO A 49 -30.53 5.98 -23.10
N HIS A 50 -31.75 6.48 -23.33
CA HIS A 50 -32.02 7.91 -23.24
C HIS A 50 -31.86 8.42 -21.81
N HIS A 51 -32.45 7.74 -20.82
CA HIS A 51 -32.31 8.08 -19.41
C HIS A 51 -30.85 8.01 -18.93
N LEU A 52 -30.08 7.01 -19.37
CA LEU A 52 -28.65 6.87 -19.06
C LEU A 52 -27.78 8.00 -19.64
N LYS A 53 -28.23 8.62 -20.74
CA LYS A 53 -27.53 9.75 -21.37
C LYS A 53 -27.85 11.10 -20.73
N THR A 54 -28.91 11.20 -19.93
CA THR A 54 -29.28 12.47 -19.27
C THR A 54 -28.18 12.96 -18.32
N GLU A 55 -28.04 14.28 -18.24
CA GLU A 55 -26.96 14.92 -17.47
C GLU A 55 -27.08 14.64 -15.96
N ASN A 56 -28.30 14.50 -15.45
CA ASN A 56 -28.57 14.17 -14.05
C ASN A 56 -28.02 12.78 -13.68
N THR A 57 -28.23 11.78 -14.53
CA THR A 57 -27.70 10.42 -14.33
C THR A 57 -26.17 10.42 -14.34
N ARG A 58 -25.53 11.22 -15.20
CA ARG A 58 -24.07 11.38 -15.23
C ARG A 58 -23.55 12.04 -13.94
N LYS A 59 -24.19 13.10 -13.47
CA LYS A 59 -23.83 13.81 -12.23
C LYS A 59 -23.94 12.90 -11.01
N GLN A 60 -25.04 12.15 -10.89
CA GLN A 60 -25.26 11.23 -9.76
C GLN A 60 -24.30 10.03 -9.78
N ARG A 61 -23.99 9.46 -10.95
CA ARG A 61 -22.94 8.43 -11.07
C ARG A 61 -21.57 8.95 -10.62
N LYS A 62 -21.20 10.16 -11.04
CA LYS A 62 -19.94 10.80 -10.63
C LYS A 62 -19.90 11.03 -9.11
N LEU A 63 -21.01 11.48 -8.51
CA LEU A 63 -21.14 11.64 -7.06
C LEU A 63 -21.04 10.31 -6.30
N GLN A 64 -21.68 9.23 -6.77
CA GLN A 64 -21.55 7.91 -6.13
C GLN A 64 -20.12 7.37 -6.19
N ILE A 65 -19.41 7.57 -7.32
CA ILE A 65 -18.00 7.17 -7.46
C ILE A 65 -17.13 7.96 -6.46
N LEU A 66 -17.33 9.27 -6.35
CA LEU A 66 -16.61 10.11 -5.39
C LEU A 66 -16.94 9.72 -3.94
N GLN A 67 -18.21 9.43 -3.64
CA GLN A 67 -18.61 8.99 -2.30
C GLN A 67 -17.99 7.63 -1.93
N ARG A 68 -17.92 6.68 -2.87
CA ARG A 68 -17.21 5.40 -2.67
C ARG A 68 -15.72 5.60 -2.42
N GLN A 69 -15.08 6.55 -3.10
CA GLN A 69 -13.68 6.91 -2.86
C GLN A 69 -13.47 7.63 -1.51
N SER A 70 -14.50 8.30 -0.97
CA SER A 70 -14.44 9.01 0.31
C SER A 70 -14.83 8.18 1.52
N ARG A 71 -15.42 6.98 1.35
CA ARG A 71 -15.69 6.09 2.48
C ARG A 71 -14.37 5.53 3.00
N PRO A 72 -14.01 5.73 4.28
CA PRO A 72 -12.87 5.05 4.87
C PRO A 72 -13.22 3.57 5.05
N SER A 73 -13.00 2.76 4.01
CA SER A 73 -13.11 1.31 4.06
C SER A 73 -11.89 0.71 4.76
N CYS A 74 -11.69 1.09 6.03
CA CYS A 74 -10.94 0.27 6.96
C CYS A 74 -11.98 -0.30 7.92
N GLN A 75 -12.79 -1.27 7.45
CA GLN A 75 -13.45 -2.16 8.39
C GLN A 75 -12.33 -2.98 9.04
N ALA A 76 -11.83 -2.44 10.15
CA ALA A 76 -11.03 -3.17 11.10
C ALA A 76 -11.86 -4.41 11.49
N HIS A 77 -11.32 -5.60 11.23
CA HIS A 77 -11.80 -6.81 11.88
C HIS A 77 -11.81 -6.53 13.39
N GLN A 78 -13.01 -6.48 13.96
CA GLN A 78 -13.26 -6.19 15.36
C GLN A 78 -12.80 -7.36 16.20
N HIS A 79 -11.70 -7.17 16.92
CA HIS A 79 -11.53 -7.66 18.29
C HIS A 79 -10.83 -6.54 19.07
N HIS A 80 -11.58 -5.88 19.96
CA HIS A 80 -11.12 -4.87 20.92
C HIS A 80 -10.20 -5.52 22.00
N PRO A 81 -9.45 -4.75 22.85
CA PRO A 81 -9.65 -3.34 23.20
C PRO A 81 -8.37 -2.44 23.33
N ILE A 82 -8.61 -1.13 23.50
CA ILE A 82 -7.72 -0.05 24.05
C ILE A 82 -6.46 0.28 23.19
N TRP A 83 -6.24 1.46 22.61
CA TRP A 83 -6.20 2.81 23.18
C TRP A 83 -6.70 3.87 22.18
N THR A 84 -7.50 4.81 22.69
CA THR A 84 -7.81 6.09 22.03
C THR A 84 -6.65 7.07 22.23
N VAL A 85 -6.01 7.47 21.14
CA VAL A 85 -5.23 8.72 21.10
C VAL A 85 -5.87 9.63 20.05
N LYS A 86 -6.20 10.83 20.50
CA LYS A 86 -6.96 11.86 19.81
C LYS A 86 -6.47 12.08 18.37
N GLN A 87 -7.41 11.97 17.45
CA GLN A 87 -7.27 12.26 16.03
C GLN A 87 -7.56 13.74 15.81
N GLN A 88 -6.53 14.59 15.80
CA GLN A 88 -6.69 16.00 15.43
C GLN A 88 -5.43 16.54 14.75
N GLN A 89 -5.19 16.16 13.49
CA GLN A 89 -4.37 16.92 12.53
C GLN A 89 -4.43 16.26 11.15
N ARG A 90 -5.53 16.46 10.42
CA ARG A 90 -5.56 16.30 8.95
C ARG A 90 -6.51 17.32 8.33
N ARG A 91 -6.06 18.57 8.27
CA ARG A 91 -6.46 19.49 7.20
C ARG A 91 -5.18 19.88 6.47
N ALA A 92 -5.26 19.84 5.14
CA ALA A 92 -4.23 20.29 4.19
C ALA A 92 -2.96 19.42 4.07
N PHE A 93 -3.05 18.28 3.38
CA PHE A 93 -1.93 17.83 2.54
C PHE A 93 -2.47 17.35 1.20
N GLY A 94 -2.08 18.06 0.13
CA GLY A 94 -2.62 17.93 -1.21
C GLY A 94 -2.47 16.52 -1.81
N HIS A 95 -3.31 16.21 -2.78
CA HIS A 95 -3.35 14.92 -3.48
C HIS A 95 -2.00 14.49 -4.10
N THR A 96 -1.08 15.41 -4.35
CA THR A 96 0.25 15.15 -4.90
C THR A 96 1.19 14.51 -3.88
N THR A 97 1.17 14.97 -2.61
CA THR A 97 1.98 14.38 -1.52
C THR A 97 1.57 12.95 -1.20
N LEU A 98 0.28 12.61 -1.35
CA LEU A 98 -0.21 11.24 -1.14
C LEU A 98 0.33 10.24 -2.17
N ARG A 99 0.54 10.64 -3.44
CA ARG A 99 1.11 9.74 -4.47
C ARG A 99 2.59 9.47 -4.24
N VAL A 100 3.36 10.50 -3.87
CA VAL A 100 4.80 10.36 -3.60
C VAL A 100 5.00 9.53 -2.33
N MET A 101 4.26 9.81 -1.26
CA MET A 101 4.32 9.00 -0.03
C MET A 101 3.91 7.54 -0.27
N ARG A 102 2.93 7.26 -1.13
CA ARG A 102 2.53 5.88 -1.45
C ARG A 102 3.62 5.11 -2.20
N ARG A 103 4.41 5.76 -3.07
CA ARG A 103 5.56 5.14 -3.72
C ARG A 103 6.69 4.84 -2.74
N VAL A 104 7.02 5.79 -1.86
CA VAL A 104 8.09 5.64 -0.85
C VAL A 104 7.73 4.56 0.17
N LEU A 105 6.46 4.52 0.63
CA LEU A 105 5.99 3.51 1.57
C LEU A 105 6.09 2.09 0.98
N ASN A 106 5.79 1.94 -0.32
CA ASN A 106 5.93 0.66 -1.00
C ASN A 106 7.39 0.19 -1.08
N GLN A 107 8.35 1.09 -1.28
CA GLN A 107 9.77 0.73 -1.33
C GLN A 107 10.29 0.20 0.01
N LEU A 108 9.91 0.83 1.13
CA LEU A 108 10.29 0.38 2.47
C LEU A 108 9.81 -1.06 2.77
N ILE A 109 8.60 -1.39 2.33
CA ILE A 109 8.01 -2.73 2.52
C ILE A 109 8.70 -3.77 1.67
N VAL A 110 9.01 -3.42 0.42
CA VAL A 110 9.75 -4.29 -0.48
C VAL A 110 11.14 -4.57 0.08
N GLU A 111 11.83 -3.55 0.59
CA GLU A 111 13.15 -3.72 1.20
C GLU A 111 13.09 -4.55 2.48
N PHE A 112 12.12 -4.28 3.36
CA PHE A 112 11.90 -5.08 4.57
C PHE A 112 11.62 -6.55 4.23
N TRP A 113 10.74 -6.79 3.27
CA TRP A 113 10.42 -8.14 2.81
C TRP A 113 11.64 -8.83 2.22
N HIS A 114 12.41 -8.15 1.37
CA HIS A 114 13.64 -8.68 0.79
C HIS A 114 14.63 -9.13 1.89
N ARG A 115 14.83 -8.31 2.93
CA ARG A 115 15.68 -8.65 4.07
C ARG A 115 15.20 -9.88 4.83
N LEU A 116 13.88 -10.05 5.02
CA LEU A 116 13.32 -11.24 5.66
C LEU A 116 13.46 -12.52 4.81
N THR A 117 13.51 -12.38 3.49
CA THR A 117 13.70 -13.50 2.57
C THR A 117 15.16 -13.90 2.38
N LEU A 118 16.10 -13.14 2.94
CA LEU A 118 17.52 -13.45 2.80
C LEU A 118 17.83 -14.87 3.32
N PRO A 119 18.68 -15.65 2.62
CA PRO A 119 19.01 -17.01 3.02
C PRO A 119 19.53 -17.09 4.46
N GLN A 120 20.29 -16.09 4.91
CA GLN A 120 20.82 -16.00 6.26
C GLN A 120 19.71 -15.95 7.32
N VAL A 121 18.64 -15.19 7.07
CA VAL A 121 17.50 -15.09 7.99
C VAL A 121 16.69 -16.38 7.95
N ARG A 122 16.46 -16.95 6.76
CA ARG A 122 15.73 -18.23 6.62
C ARG A 122 16.50 -19.41 7.23
N ALA A 123 17.82 -19.37 7.24
CA ALA A 123 18.65 -20.38 7.90
C ALA A 123 18.45 -20.40 9.42
N THR A 124 18.17 -19.25 10.05
CA THR A 124 17.89 -19.20 11.50
C THR A 124 16.58 -19.87 11.88
N ASN A 125 15.57 -19.82 11.00
CA ASN A 125 14.29 -20.46 11.22
C ASN A 125 13.72 -21.02 9.90
N PRO A 126 14.03 -22.28 9.56
CA PRO A 126 13.57 -22.89 8.30
C PRO A 126 12.06 -23.13 8.27
N LYS A 127 11.40 -23.17 9.43
CA LYS A 127 9.94 -23.33 9.55
C LYS A 127 9.19 -22.02 9.33
N MET A 128 9.89 -20.87 9.30
CA MET A 128 9.27 -19.56 9.08
C MET A 128 8.69 -19.48 7.67
N GLN A 129 7.36 -19.28 7.59
CA GLN A 129 6.67 -19.03 6.33
C GLN A 129 6.33 -17.56 6.19
N VAL A 130 6.80 -16.94 5.11
CA VAL A 130 6.45 -15.56 4.75
C VAL A 130 5.36 -15.63 3.67
N LYS A 131 4.18 -15.08 3.97
CA LYS A 131 3.05 -14.98 3.02
C LYS A 131 2.81 -13.51 2.69
N VAL A 132 2.80 -13.18 1.40
CA VAL A 132 2.52 -11.82 0.91
C VAL A 132 1.12 -11.80 0.32
N LYS A 133 0.29 -10.86 0.79
CA LYS A 133 -1.04 -10.59 0.23
C LYS A 133 -1.05 -9.16 -0.29
N MET A 134 -1.19 -9.00 -1.61
CA MET A 134 -1.36 -7.70 -2.24
C MET A 134 -2.85 -7.34 -2.23
N LEU A 135 -3.19 -6.24 -1.59
CA LEU A 135 -4.57 -5.76 -1.46
C LEU A 135 -4.70 -4.37 -2.09
N SER A 136 -5.81 -4.13 -2.80
CA SER A 136 -6.12 -2.85 -3.45
C SER A 136 -7.05 -1.97 -2.61
N ASP A 137 -7.30 -2.34 -1.35
CA ASP A 137 -8.32 -1.79 -0.46
C ASP A 137 -8.11 -0.32 -0.03
N GLY A 138 -7.07 0.35 -0.56
CA GLY A 138 -6.68 1.71 -0.15
C GLY A 138 -6.12 1.80 1.27
N CYS A 139 -6.16 0.69 2.01
CA CYS A 139 -5.59 0.53 3.33
C CYS A 139 -4.07 0.72 3.30
N ARG A 140 -3.55 1.19 4.43
CA ARG A 140 -2.11 1.28 4.61
C ARG A 140 -1.54 -0.13 4.75
N PRO A 141 -0.34 -0.38 4.18
CA PRO A 141 0.32 -1.65 4.34
C PRO A 141 0.60 -1.95 5.81
N GLN A 142 0.41 -3.20 6.18
CA GLN A 142 0.63 -3.68 7.53
C GLN A 142 1.32 -5.04 7.47
N PHE A 143 2.20 -5.30 8.43
CA PHE A 143 2.79 -6.61 8.62
C PHE A 143 2.07 -7.34 9.73
N VAL A 144 1.81 -8.62 9.53
CA VAL A 144 1.16 -9.47 10.52
C VAL A 144 2.09 -10.66 10.77
N ALA A 145 2.56 -10.79 12.00
CA ALA A 145 3.39 -11.91 12.44
C ALA A 145 2.55 -12.82 13.34
N ASN A 146 2.43 -14.09 12.96
CA ASN A 146 1.83 -15.11 13.81
C ASN A 146 2.96 -15.82 14.55
N LEU A 147 2.98 -15.70 15.88
CA LEU A 147 3.96 -16.37 16.73
C LEU A 147 3.53 -17.81 17.01
N HIS A 148 4.49 -18.64 17.40
CA HIS A 148 4.25 -20.02 17.81
C HIS A 148 3.30 -20.14 19.02
N ASP A 149 3.26 -19.13 19.89
CA ASP A 149 2.32 -19.03 21.02
C ASP A 149 0.85 -18.82 20.62
N GLY A 150 0.55 -18.80 19.31
CA GLY A 150 -0.78 -18.48 18.78
C GLY A 150 -1.11 -16.98 18.78
N ARG A 151 -0.22 -16.14 19.33
CA ARG A 151 -0.39 -14.68 19.33
C ARG A 151 -0.15 -14.12 17.93
N GLN A 152 -0.99 -13.16 17.54
CA GLN A 152 -0.82 -12.39 16.31
C GLN A 152 -0.38 -10.97 16.64
N VAL A 153 0.72 -10.51 16.04
CA VAL A 153 1.21 -9.15 16.20
C VAL A 153 1.07 -8.40 14.88
N VAL A 154 0.40 -7.25 14.93
CA VAL A 154 0.16 -6.38 13.77
C VAL A 154 1.06 -5.15 13.86
N PHE A 155 1.94 -4.98 12.89
CA PHE A 155 2.77 -3.80 12.73
C PHE A 155 2.16 -2.87 11.70
N LYS A 156 1.73 -1.69 12.16
CA LYS A 156 1.37 -0.58 11.29
C LYS A 156 2.66 0.05 10.78
N THR A 157 2.81 0.16 9.46
CA THR A 157 4.02 0.73 8.83
C THR A 157 3.97 2.26 8.69
N ASP A 158 2.89 2.90 9.14
CA ASP A 158 2.72 4.34 9.00
C ASP A 158 3.72 5.11 9.87
N GLY A 159 4.58 5.90 9.22
CA GLY A 159 5.59 6.74 9.89
C GLY A 159 6.82 6.00 10.41
N PHE A 160 6.96 4.68 10.17
CA PHE A 160 8.13 3.93 10.59
C PHE A 160 9.19 3.90 9.48
N GLN A 161 10.45 4.08 9.87
CA GLN A 161 11.58 3.78 9.00
C GLN A 161 11.91 2.29 9.06
N LEU A 162 12.64 1.79 8.05
CA LEU A 162 13.04 0.39 7.98
C LEU A 162 13.81 -0.11 9.23
N PRO A 163 14.75 0.65 9.82
CA PRO A 163 15.46 0.22 11.02
C PRO A 163 14.53 0.01 12.22
N ASP A 164 13.50 0.86 12.38
CA ASP A 164 12.56 0.75 13.49
C ASP A 164 11.71 -0.52 13.40
N LEU A 165 11.30 -0.88 12.18
CA LEU A 165 10.57 -2.12 11.91
C LEU A 165 11.41 -3.34 12.25
N LEU A 166 12.68 -3.35 11.82
CA LEU A 166 13.62 -4.42 12.13
C LEU A 166 13.90 -4.52 13.64
N MET A 167 14.10 -3.38 14.31
CA MET A 167 14.34 -3.34 15.76
C MET A 167 13.14 -3.88 16.53
N ARG A 168 11.90 -3.49 16.15
CA ARG A 168 10.69 -4.03 16.76
C ARG A 168 10.56 -5.54 16.53
N LEU A 169 10.83 -6.00 15.32
CA LEU A 169 10.80 -7.44 15.03
C LEU A 169 11.82 -8.19 15.88
N ASN A 170 13.06 -7.70 15.95
CA ASN A 170 14.12 -8.31 16.75
C ASN A 170 13.74 -8.37 18.24
N ARG A 171 13.15 -7.29 18.78
CA ARG A 171 12.64 -7.27 20.17
C ARG A 171 11.58 -8.34 20.41
N LEU A 172 10.67 -8.57 19.47
CA LEU A 172 9.66 -9.63 19.61
C LEU A 172 10.24 -11.04 19.50
N LEU A 173 11.29 -11.20 18.70
CA LEU A 173 12.02 -12.46 18.61
C LEU A 173 12.95 -12.69 19.81
N GLY A 174 13.02 -11.76 20.76
CA GLY A 174 13.95 -11.82 21.89
C GLY A 174 15.41 -11.68 21.48
N LEU A 175 15.68 -11.27 20.23
CA LEU A 175 17.04 -11.03 19.77
C LEU A 175 17.51 -9.70 20.38
N PRO A 176 18.66 -9.70 21.10
CA PRO A 176 19.21 -8.45 21.59
C PRO A 176 19.43 -7.52 20.40
N ALA A 177 19.06 -6.25 20.55
CA ALA A 177 19.42 -5.25 19.56
C ALA A 177 20.94 -5.34 19.41
N ARG A 178 21.44 -5.81 18.25
CA ARG A 178 22.87 -5.85 17.96
C ARG A 178 23.41 -4.45 18.19
N GLN A 179 24.13 -4.25 19.28
CA GLN A 179 24.82 -3.01 19.60
C GLN A 179 26.06 -2.90 18.71
N ASN A 180 25.87 -2.80 17.39
CA ASN A 180 26.98 -2.66 16.45
C ASN A 180 26.97 -1.25 15.88
N GLY A 181 27.47 -0.34 16.69
CA GLY A 181 28.20 0.86 16.31
C GLY A 181 29.18 1.14 17.46
N PRO A 182 30.46 1.48 17.20
CA PRO A 182 31.41 1.72 18.27
C PRO A 182 30.90 2.88 19.13
N ARG A 183 30.70 2.64 20.43
CA ARG A 183 30.65 3.73 21.40
C ARG A 183 32.06 4.32 21.45
N GLN A 184 32.30 5.39 20.69
CA GLN A 184 33.23 6.40 21.18
C GLN A 184 32.66 6.96 22.50
N SER A 185 33.58 7.23 23.42
CA SER A 185 33.45 7.79 24.77
C SER A 185 32.73 6.91 25.82
N ASP A 186 33.50 6.16 26.60
CA ASP A 186 34.02 6.67 27.88
C ASP A 186 35.37 6.00 28.24
N PRO A 187 36.27 6.69 28.96
CA PRO A 187 37.68 6.32 29.10
C PRO A 187 37.91 5.34 30.26
N ASP A 188 38.71 4.31 30.03
CA ASP A 188 39.22 3.44 31.09
C ASP A 188 40.52 4.07 31.66
N PRO A 189 40.65 4.37 32.97
CA PRO A 189 41.69 5.29 33.47
C PRO A 189 43.08 4.69 33.71
N LEU A 190 43.35 3.43 33.36
CA LEU A 190 44.58 2.76 33.77
C LEU A 190 45.07 1.72 32.75
N ARG A 191 45.64 2.18 31.63
CA ARG A 191 46.68 1.42 30.93
C ARG A 191 47.48 2.35 30.04
N GLY A 192 48.77 2.44 30.34
CA GLY A 192 49.69 3.42 29.78
C GLY A 192 49.83 3.33 28.26
N GLU A 193 50.10 4.51 27.69
CA GLU A 193 51.01 4.70 26.56
C GLU A 193 52.25 3.80 26.69
N PRO A 194 52.87 3.29 25.61
CA PRO A 194 53.07 4.06 24.37
C PRO A 194 52.95 3.25 23.06
N ASP A 195 52.76 3.95 21.94
CA ASP A 195 53.74 4.00 20.84
C ASP A 195 53.10 4.56 19.55
N GLU A 196 53.59 5.74 19.18
CA GLU A 196 53.48 6.34 17.85
C GLU A 196 54.07 5.40 16.79
N ALA A 197 53.22 4.61 16.12
CA ALA A 197 53.63 3.91 14.91
C ALA A 197 52.52 3.92 13.83
N LEU A 198 52.77 4.74 12.81
CA LEU A 198 52.25 4.65 11.44
C LEU A 198 50.72 4.78 11.23
N GLN A 199 50.22 6.01 11.36
CA GLN A 199 49.23 6.51 10.40
C GLN A 199 49.93 7.45 9.42
N GLN A 200 50.49 6.87 8.34
CA GLN A 200 50.93 7.65 7.19
C GLN A 200 49.70 8.32 6.58
N ARG A 201 49.53 9.63 6.80
CA ARG A 201 48.57 10.46 6.08
C ARG A 201 48.98 10.46 4.60
N ILE A 202 48.25 9.72 3.78
CA ILE A 202 48.39 9.77 2.33
C ILE A 202 48.06 11.21 1.91
N PRO A 203 48.96 11.94 1.21
CA PRO A 203 48.69 13.30 0.76
C PRO A 203 47.47 13.33 -0.14
N GLU A 204 46.60 14.31 0.06
CA GLU A 204 45.29 14.45 -0.63
C GLU A 204 45.41 14.37 -2.16
N ALA A 205 46.54 14.84 -2.71
CA ALA A 205 46.87 14.74 -4.14
C ALA A 205 46.98 13.30 -4.68
N GLN A 206 47.38 12.33 -3.86
CA GLN A 206 47.46 10.92 -4.27
C GLN A 206 46.08 10.24 -4.27
N MET A 207 45.18 10.65 -3.38
CA MET A 207 43.79 10.15 -3.41
C MET A 207 43.06 10.64 -4.67
N GLU A 208 43.25 11.91 -5.04
CA GLU A 208 42.57 12.47 -6.21
C GLU A 208 43.04 11.82 -7.53
N ALA A 209 44.34 11.51 -7.64
CA ALA A 209 44.89 10.75 -8.77
C ALA A 209 44.31 9.33 -8.85
N HIS A 210 44.12 8.68 -7.70
CA HIS A 210 43.52 7.34 -7.61
C HIS A 210 42.04 7.35 -8.08
N PHE A 211 41.26 8.36 -7.68
CA PHE A 211 39.87 8.50 -8.14
C PHE A 211 39.75 8.81 -9.64
N ARG A 212 40.65 9.65 -10.19
CA ARG A 212 40.69 9.93 -11.64
C ARG A 212 41.10 8.70 -12.46
N ALA A 213 41.97 7.84 -11.94
CA ALA A 213 42.35 6.59 -12.59
C ALA A 213 41.20 5.56 -12.62
N LEU A 214 40.37 5.51 -11.58
CA LEU A 214 39.17 4.65 -11.55
C LEU A 214 38.07 5.14 -12.49
N ALA A 215 37.90 6.47 -12.63
CA ALA A 215 36.92 7.05 -13.55
C ALA A 215 37.23 6.73 -15.03
N LYS A 216 38.50 6.60 -15.42
CA LYS A 216 38.92 6.24 -16.79
C LYS A 216 38.71 4.76 -17.15
N LYS A 217 38.42 3.88 -16.18
CA LYS A 217 38.27 2.43 -16.41
C LYS A 217 36.82 1.96 -16.61
N ARG A 218 35.82 2.85 -16.49
CA ARG A 218 34.41 2.49 -16.76
C ARG A 218 34.06 2.83 -18.21
N LYS A 219 34.01 1.80 -19.07
CA LYS A 219 33.38 1.92 -20.40
C LYS A 219 31.86 2.09 -20.23
N PRO A 220 31.21 2.99 -20.98
CA PRO A 220 29.75 3.10 -21.00
C PRO A 220 29.18 2.08 -21.99
N ILE A 221 28.74 0.93 -21.49
CA ILE A 221 28.05 -0.20 -22.18
C ILE A 221 27.57 -1.06 -20.98
N ASP A 222 26.30 -1.28 -20.64
CA ASP A 222 25.07 -1.35 -21.40
C ASP A 222 23.88 -0.82 -20.57
N PHE A 223 23.19 0.19 -21.07
CA PHE A 223 21.79 0.44 -20.77
C PHE A 223 21.13 0.75 -22.11
N LEU A 224 20.84 -0.29 -22.90
CA LEU A 224 19.80 -0.38 -23.93
C LEU A 224 20.07 -1.64 -24.78
N SER A 225 19.53 -2.77 -24.33
CA SER A 225 19.11 -3.93 -25.12
C SER A 225 18.10 -4.71 -24.29
#